data_AF-Q3A803-F1
#
_entry.id   AF-Q3A803-F1
#
_cell.length_a   1.000
_cell.length_b   1.000
_cell.length_c   1.000
_cell.angle_alpha   90.00
_cell.angle_beta   90.00
_cell.angle_gamma   90.00
#
_symmetry.space_group_name_H-M   'P 1'
#
loop_
_entity.id
_entity.type
_entity.pdbx_description
1 polymer ?
#
loop_
_entity_poly.entity_id
_entity_poly.type
_entity_poly.pdbx_seq_one_letter_code
_entity_poly.pdbx_strand_id
1 'polypeptide(L)'
;MGDFKPLLRLGEETALEKSVNLFRRAGIEHLQVILGHQAELLMPLVAKLGVAHTVNPRYREGMFTSVQCAMRQLPDSIGAFFLLPVDMPLVREQTLQTVRKAWQTSDKGIVHPVFWGRRGHPPLISTSYRQMILDSRREGGLKALLLPFGEDSMEIEVPDEHCILDMDRPQDYAYLRHRWDRYAMPSYRECEHLLAHHFAVSAPVAEHCRMVARVALTLAVRLNRAGLPMDREQLQAAGLLHDCCRQYPDHAIVAARALQELGFPKIAELVATHMEIVPSASSDPSPHEVLYLADKLVAGPHLVSLDDRFAAKRIRFADQASALAAVERRQGIAQRILEKCENRLRQSLADVLAPDALEALKG
;
A
#
# COMPACT_ATOMS: atom_id res chain seq x y z
N MET A 1 0.95 -16.52 -19.89
CA MET A 1 1.64 -17.68 -19.27
C MET A 1 0.92 -18.95 -19.69
N GLY A 2 1.62 -20.08 -19.84
CA GLY A 2 0.99 -21.39 -20.05
C GLY A 2 0.47 -22.04 -18.77
N ASP A 3 0.70 -21.40 -17.62
CA ASP A 3 0.37 -21.92 -16.29
C ASP A 3 -1.08 -21.61 -15.89
N PHE A 4 -1.69 -22.55 -15.18
CA PHE A 4 -3.06 -22.43 -14.70
C PHE A 4 -3.13 -21.49 -13.48
N LYS A 5 -3.36 -20.20 -13.77
CA LYS A 5 -3.35 -19.09 -12.82
C LYS A 5 -3.96 -19.37 -11.44
N PRO A 6 -5.15 -19.98 -11.30
CA PRO A 6 -5.77 -20.16 -9.97
C PRO A 6 -4.93 -21.01 -9.01
N LEU A 7 -4.04 -21.86 -9.54
CA LEU A 7 -3.12 -22.71 -8.78
C LEU A 7 -1.70 -22.14 -8.64
N LEU A 8 -1.41 -20.96 -9.20
CA LEU A 8 -0.14 -20.28 -8.98
C LEU A 8 0.00 -19.89 -7.51
N ARG A 9 1.19 -20.11 -6.92
CA ARG A 9 1.44 -19.90 -5.49
C ARG A 9 2.03 -18.54 -5.18
N LEU A 10 1.43 -17.85 -4.22
CA LEU A 10 1.94 -16.65 -3.57
C LEU A 10 2.29 -17.03 -2.13
N GLY A 11 3.56 -17.39 -1.92
CA GLY A 11 4.01 -18.03 -0.69
C GLY A 11 3.39 -19.42 -0.52
N GLU A 12 2.70 -19.64 0.58
CA GLU A 12 2.09 -20.93 0.90
C GLU A 12 0.66 -21.11 0.37
N GLU A 13 0.03 -20.04 -0.08
CA GLU A 13 -1.33 -20.06 -0.62
C GLU A 13 -1.29 -20.03 -2.16
N THR A 14 -2.17 -20.78 -2.79
CA THR A 14 -2.53 -20.55 -4.20
C THR A 14 -3.31 -19.25 -4.35
N ALA A 15 -3.37 -18.69 -5.56
CA ALA A 15 -4.16 -17.50 -5.84
C ALA A 15 -5.64 -17.68 -5.47
N LEU A 16 -6.23 -18.86 -5.75
CA LEU A 16 -7.61 -19.15 -5.34
C LEU A 16 -7.78 -19.19 -3.82
N GLU A 17 -6.90 -19.89 -3.10
CA GLU A 17 -6.91 -19.90 -1.63
C GLU A 17 -6.82 -18.47 -1.08
N LYS A 18 -5.96 -17.65 -1.69
CA LYS A 18 -5.75 -16.27 -1.26
C LYS A 18 -7.01 -15.41 -1.42
N SER A 19 -7.66 -15.47 -2.58
CA SER A 19 -8.89 -14.74 -2.85
C SER A 19 -10.03 -15.16 -1.91
N VAL A 20 -10.20 -16.47 -1.67
CA VAL A 20 -11.22 -16.98 -0.75
C VAL A 20 -10.96 -16.51 0.69
N ASN A 21 -9.71 -16.61 1.15
CA ASN A 21 -9.35 -16.21 2.51
C ASN A 21 -9.43 -14.69 2.72
N LEU A 22 -9.16 -13.88 1.69
CA LEU A 22 -9.37 -12.43 1.72
C LEU A 22 -10.83 -12.09 2.06
N PHE A 23 -11.78 -12.62 1.28
CA PHE A 23 -13.19 -12.32 1.49
C PHE A 23 -13.72 -12.83 2.83
N ARG A 24 -13.23 -14.00 3.29
CA ARG A 24 -13.55 -14.51 4.64
C ARG A 24 -13.08 -13.57 5.75
N ARG A 25 -11.82 -13.11 5.70
CA ARG A 25 -11.30 -12.16 6.69
C ARG A 25 -12.09 -10.85 6.69
N ALA A 26 -12.51 -10.38 5.51
CA ALA A 26 -13.36 -9.20 5.35
C ALA A 26 -14.82 -9.37 5.87
N GLY A 27 -15.19 -10.55 6.36
CA GLY A 27 -16.51 -10.86 6.89
C GLY A 27 -17.57 -11.05 5.80
N ILE A 28 -17.19 -11.51 4.61
CA ILE A 28 -18.15 -11.88 3.56
C ILE A 28 -18.58 -13.33 3.77
N GLU A 29 -19.85 -13.52 4.14
CA GLU A 29 -20.41 -14.84 4.47
C GLU A 29 -20.78 -15.65 3.22
N HIS A 30 -21.37 -14.99 2.23
CA HIS A 30 -21.77 -15.62 0.97
C HIS A 30 -20.65 -15.54 -0.06
N LEU A 31 -19.87 -16.62 -0.16
CA LEU A 31 -18.78 -16.78 -1.13
C LEU A 31 -19.15 -17.82 -2.18
N GLN A 32 -19.00 -17.46 -3.46
CA GLN A 32 -19.19 -18.38 -4.57
C GLN A 32 -18.00 -18.29 -5.54
N VAL A 33 -17.42 -19.44 -5.86
CA VAL A 33 -16.36 -19.56 -6.86
C VAL A 33 -16.94 -20.10 -8.17
N ILE A 34 -16.80 -19.34 -9.26
CA ILE A 34 -17.21 -19.80 -10.58
C ILE A 34 -16.01 -20.43 -11.29
N LEU A 35 -16.10 -21.73 -11.53
CA LEU A 35 -15.12 -22.54 -12.25
C LEU A 35 -15.46 -22.56 -13.74
N GLY A 36 -14.47 -22.86 -14.58
CA GLY A 36 -14.65 -22.93 -16.03
C GLY A 36 -13.62 -23.86 -16.64
N HIS A 37 -12.63 -23.27 -17.31
CA HIS A 37 -11.51 -24.03 -17.85
C HIS A 37 -10.82 -24.86 -16.76
N GLN A 38 -10.64 -26.16 -17.02
CA GLN A 38 -9.98 -27.11 -16.10
C GLN A 38 -10.60 -27.15 -14.69
N ALA A 39 -11.93 -27.05 -14.60
CA ALA A 39 -12.65 -27.05 -13.33
C ALA A 39 -12.31 -28.28 -12.46
N GLU A 40 -12.12 -29.45 -13.09
CA GLU A 40 -11.74 -30.71 -12.44
C GLU A 40 -10.46 -30.60 -11.61
N LEU A 41 -9.48 -29.78 -12.04
CA LEU A 41 -8.24 -29.54 -11.29
C LEU A 41 -8.48 -28.70 -10.02
N LEU A 42 -9.52 -27.88 -10.00
CA LEU A 42 -9.88 -27.01 -8.87
C LEU A 42 -10.85 -27.67 -7.89
N MET A 43 -11.59 -28.71 -8.31
CA MET A 43 -12.58 -29.39 -7.48
C MET A 43 -12.04 -29.84 -6.11
N PRO A 44 -10.86 -30.48 -6.00
CA PRO A 44 -10.31 -30.85 -4.69
C PRO A 44 -10.01 -29.62 -3.81
N LEU A 45 -9.55 -28.53 -4.42
CA LEU A 45 -9.17 -27.32 -3.72
C LEU A 45 -10.40 -26.57 -3.18
N VAL A 46 -11.44 -26.39 -3.99
CA VAL A 46 -12.70 -25.75 -3.55
C VAL A 46 -13.40 -26.58 -2.47
N ALA A 47 -13.33 -27.92 -2.57
CA ALA A 47 -13.86 -28.82 -1.55
C ALA A 47 -13.08 -28.70 -0.23
N LYS A 48 -11.74 -28.72 -0.28
CA LYS A 48 -10.86 -28.48 0.88
C LYS A 48 -11.14 -27.11 1.52
N LEU A 49 -11.36 -26.09 0.71
CA LEU A 49 -11.68 -24.75 1.18
C LEU A 49 -13.09 -24.66 1.78
N GLY A 50 -14.00 -25.57 1.48
CA GLY A 50 -15.40 -25.51 1.92
C GLY A 50 -16.12 -24.28 1.36
N VAL A 51 -15.86 -23.92 0.10
CA VAL A 51 -16.50 -22.78 -0.58
C VAL A 51 -17.51 -23.28 -1.61
N ALA A 52 -18.67 -22.62 -1.68
CA ALA A 52 -19.65 -22.92 -2.72
C ALA A 52 -19.04 -22.64 -4.10
N HIS A 53 -19.31 -23.51 -5.06
CA HIS A 53 -18.75 -23.37 -6.40
C HIS A 53 -19.74 -23.79 -7.48
N THR A 54 -19.48 -23.34 -8.70
CA THR A 54 -20.29 -23.70 -9.87
C THR A 54 -19.42 -23.78 -11.10
N VAL A 55 -19.65 -24.79 -11.93
CA VAL A 55 -18.98 -24.92 -13.22
C VAL A 55 -19.79 -24.17 -14.27
N ASN A 56 -19.19 -23.15 -14.89
CA ASN A 56 -19.73 -22.48 -16.07
C ASN A 56 -19.35 -23.26 -17.33
N PRO A 57 -20.31 -23.97 -17.99
CA PRO A 57 -20.01 -24.73 -19.21
C PRO A 57 -19.68 -23.83 -20.40
N ARG A 58 -20.08 -22.55 -20.36
CA ARG A 58 -19.89 -21.56 -21.42
C ARG A 58 -18.66 -20.68 -21.22
N TYR A 59 -17.70 -21.10 -20.40
CA TYR A 59 -16.51 -20.30 -20.07
C TYR A 59 -15.72 -19.81 -21.30
N ARG A 60 -15.79 -20.54 -22.44
CA ARG A 60 -15.14 -20.18 -23.71
C ARG A 60 -15.73 -18.92 -24.36
N GLU A 61 -16.96 -18.55 -24.02
CA GLU A 61 -17.61 -17.31 -24.47
C GLU A 61 -17.13 -16.07 -23.70
N GLY A 62 -16.26 -16.26 -22.69
CA GLY A 62 -15.64 -15.18 -21.92
C GLY A 62 -16.22 -14.99 -20.51
N MET A 63 -15.55 -14.16 -19.71
CA MET A 63 -15.82 -13.95 -18.27
C MET A 63 -17.27 -13.55 -17.97
N PHE A 64 -17.93 -12.85 -18.89
CA PHE A 64 -19.31 -12.40 -18.67
C PHE A 64 -20.29 -13.57 -18.45
N THR A 65 -20.08 -14.71 -19.12
CA THR A 65 -20.91 -15.91 -18.90
C THR A 65 -20.73 -16.49 -17.50
N SER A 66 -19.56 -16.32 -16.88
CA SER A 66 -19.31 -16.70 -15.49
C SER A 66 -20.05 -15.80 -14.51
N VAL A 67 -20.12 -14.49 -14.80
CA VAL A 67 -20.95 -13.54 -14.02
C VAL A 67 -22.42 -13.93 -14.11
N GLN A 68 -22.93 -14.24 -15.31
CA GLN A 68 -24.29 -14.74 -15.49
C GLN A 68 -24.54 -16.05 -14.73
N CYS A 69 -23.54 -16.93 -14.66
CA CYS A 69 -23.61 -18.17 -13.89
C CYS A 69 -23.78 -17.88 -12.39
N ALA A 70 -22.99 -16.96 -11.83
CA ALA A 70 -23.13 -16.51 -10.45
C ALA A 70 -24.50 -15.88 -10.18
N MET A 71 -24.98 -14.98 -11.06
CA MET A 71 -26.26 -14.28 -10.88
C MET A 71 -27.48 -15.20 -10.84
N ARG A 72 -27.43 -16.38 -11.49
CA ARG A 72 -28.51 -17.39 -11.42
C ARG A 72 -28.56 -18.12 -10.07
N GLN A 73 -27.46 -18.16 -9.34
CA GLN A 73 -27.35 -18.90 -8.08
C GLN A 73 -27.34 -18.01 -6.84
N LEU A 74 -27.04 -16.73 -7.01
CA LEU A 74 -27.00 -15.78 -5.91
C LEU A 74 -28.39 -15.70 -5.24
N PRO A 75 -28.53 -15.84 -3.91
CA PRO A 75 -29.82 -15.71 -3.26
C PRO A 75 -30.43 -14.31 -3.45
N ASP A 76 -31.77 -14.22 -3.44
CA ASP A 76 -32.48 -12.93 -3.57
C ASP A 76 -32.32 -12.03 -2.33
N SER A 77 -31.91 -12.60 -1.18
CA SER A 77 -31.60 -11.86 0.05
C SER A 77 -30.33 -11.00 -0.05
N ILE A 78 -29.50 -11.20 -1.08
CA ILE A 78 -28.24 -10.48 -1.27
C ILE A 78 -28.51 -9.18 -2.02
N GLY A 79 -28.24 -8.03 -1.38
CA GLY A 79 -28.43 -6.70 -1.97
C GLY A 79 -27.29 -6.23 -2.89
N ALA A 80 -26.07 -6.74 -2.71
CA ALA A 80 -24.92 -6.42 -3.55
C ALA A 80 -23.85 -7.51 -3.46
N PHE A 81 -22.95 -7.57 -4.44
CA PHE A 81 -21.86 -8.54 -4.50
C PHE A 81 -20.54 -7.89 -4.91
N PHE A 82 -19.44 -8.41 -4.39
CA PHE A 82 -18.11 -8.13 -4.91
C PHE A 82 -17.78 -9.05 -6.09
N LEU A 83 -17.05 -8.53 -7.08
CA LEU A 83 -16.55 -9.33 -8.21
C LEU A 83 -15.03 -9.27 -8.32
N LEU A 84 -14.36 -10.37 -7.94
CA LEU A 84 -12.90 -10.50 -8.00
C LEU A 84 -12.47 -11.59 -8.99
N PRO A 85 -11.78 -11.22 -10.08
CA PRO A 85 -11.01 -12.17 -10.88
C PRO A 85 -9.93 -12.84 -10.03
N VAL A 86 -9.80 -14.16 -10.15
CA VAL A 86 -8.84 -14.96 -9.35
C VAL A 86 -7.37 -14.60 -9.64
N ASP A 87 -7.13 -13.90 -10.75
CA ASP A 87 -5.82 -13.38 -11.12
C ASP A 87 -5.46 -12.03 -10.48
N MET A 88 -6.29 -11.53 -9.56
CA MET A 88 -5.99 -10.37 -8.72
C MET A 88 -5.96 -10.75 -7.23
N PRO A 89 -5.09 -11.69 -6.80
CA PRO A 89 -5.17 -12.32 -5.48
C PRO A 89 -4.68 -11.44 -4.32
N LEU A 90 -4.03 -10.30 -4.58
CA LEU A 90 -3.39 -9.48 -3.56
C LEU A 90 -4.18 -8.25 -3.11
N VAL A 91 -5.45 -8.10 -3.51
CA VAL A 91 -6.29 -7.02 -2.99
C VAL A 91 -6.32 -7.05 -1.45
N ARG A 92 -6.27 -5.89 -0.81
CA ARG A 92 -6.27 -5.76 0.65
C ARG A 92 -7.67 -5.82 1.24
N GLU A 93 -7.74 -6.30 2.48
CA GLU A 93 -8.99 -6.33 3.24
C GLU A 93 -9.56 -4.92 3.44
N GLN A 94 -8.69 -3.94 3.68
CA GLN A 94 -9.03 -2.53 3.81
C GLN A 94 -9.73 -1.98 2.56
N THR A 95 -9.39 -2.49 1.37
CA THR A 95 -10.06 -2.11 0.11
C THR A 95 -11.51 -2.60 0.11
N LEU A 96 -11.76 -3.85 0.52
CA LEU A 96 -13.12 -4.39 0.63
C LEU A 96 -13.95 -3.61 1.67
N GLN A 97 -13.36 -3.33 2.83
CA GLN A 97 -14.02 -2.58 3.89
C GLN A 97 -14.38 -1.16 3.43
N THR A 98 -13.44 -0.46 2.76
CA THR A 98 -13.64 0.88 2.21
C THR A 98 -14.74 0.91 1.15
N VAL A 99 -14.69 -0.01 0.18
CA VAL A 99 -15.71 -0.12 -0.87
C VAL A 99 -17.08 -0.46 -0.30
N ARG A 100 -17.16 -1.41 0.64
CA ARG A 100 -18.42 -1.77 1.33
C ARG A 100 -19.01 -0.58 2.08
N LYS A 101 -18.18 0.14 2.84
CA LYS A 101 -18.62 1.32 3.61
C LYS A 101 -19.16 2.40 2.67
N ALA A 102 -18.44 2.70 1.58
CA ALA A 102 -18.85 3.69 0.60
C ALA A 102 -20.22 3.36 -0.03
N TRP A 103 -20.46 2.09 -0.35
CA TRP A 103 -21.76 1.64 -0.83
C TRP A 103 -22.86 1.82 0.23
N GLN A 104 -22.62 1.40 1.46
CA GLN A 104 -23.59 1.52 2.57
C GLN A 104 -23.97 2.96 2.90
N THR A 105 -23.08 3.92 2.63
CA THR A 105 -23.28 5.34 2.93
C THR A 105 -23.64 6.18 1.70
N SER A 106 -23.91 5.56 0.55
CA SER A 106 -24.31 6.25 -0.68
C SER A 106 -25.61 5.71 -1.23
N ASP A 107 -26.14 6.37 -2.25
CA ASP A 107 -27.30 5.94 -3.05
C ASP A 107 -26.88 5.18 -4.32
N LYS A 108 -25.61 4.81 -4.45
CA LYS A 108 -25.01 4.31 -5.69
C LYS A 108 -25.13 2.79 -5.81
N GLY A 109 -25.54 2.34 -6.98
CA GLY A 109 -25.63 0.92 -7.33
C GLY A 109 -24.26 0.27 -7.55
N ILE A 110 -23.21 1.03 -7.90
CA ILE A 110 -21.88 0.49 -8.22
C ILE A 110 -20.81 1.30 -7.51
N VAL A 111 -19.88 0.63 -6.83
CA VAL A 111 -18.69 1.26 -6.23
C VAL A 111 -17.43 0.60 -6.79
N HIS A 112 -16.57 1.41 -7.40
CA HIS A 112 -15.26 0.99 -7.89
C HIS A 112 -14.14 1.46 -6.96
N PRO A 113 -13.26 0.56 -6.46
CA PRO A 113 -11.98 1.02 -5.95
C PRO A 113 -11.16 1.62 -7.09
N VAL A 114 -10.44 2.70 -6.81
CA VAL A 114 -9.58 3.40 -7.77
C VAL A 114 -8.19 3.55 -7.16
N PHE A 115 -7.17 3.36 -7.99
CA PHE A 115 -5.79 3.67 -7.64
C PHE A 115 -5.17 4.55 -8.72
N TRP A 116 -4.88 5.81 -8.38
CA TRP A 116 -4.35 6.80 -9.32
C TRP A 116 -5.24 6.98 -10.57
N GLY A 117 -6.54 7.20 -10.35
CA GLY A 117 -7.52 7.37 -11.42
C GLY A 117 -7.83 6.12 -12.25
N ARG A 118 -7.23 4.97 -11.93
CA ARG A 118 -7.52 3.69 -12.60
C ARG A 118 -8.50 2.87 -11.77
N ARG A 119 -9.68 2.59 -12.33
CA ARG A 119 -10.64 1.63 -11.74
C ARG A 119 -9.99 0.26 -11.57
N GLY A 120 -10.14 -0.30 -10.38
CA GLY A 120 -9.62 -1.59 -9.96
C GLY A 120 -10.71 -2.58 -9.52
N HIS A 121 -10.26 -3.63 -8.85
CA HIS A 121 -11.06 -4.74 -8.34
C HIS A 121 -10.91 -4.93 -6.81
N PRO A 122 -11.91 -5.54 -6.17
CA PRO A 122 -13.21 -5.86 -6.73
C PRO A 122 -14.15 -4.65 -6.65
N PRO A 123 -14.90 -4.32 -7.72
CA PRO A 123 -16.06 -3.47 -7.56
C PRO A 123 -17.11 -4.18 -6.70
N LEU A 124 -17.95 -3.36 -6.05
CA LEU A 124 -19.18 -3.83 -5.41
C LEU A 124 -20.37 -3.36 -6.24
N ILE A 125 -21.25 -4.30 -6.59
CA ILE A 125 -22.31 -4.12 -7.58
C ILE A 125 -23.64 -4.55 -6.97
N SER A 126 -24.63 -3.67 -7.03
CA SER A 126 -26.00 -3.93 -6.59
C SER A 126 -26.63 -5.10 -7.36
N THR A 127 -27.41 -5.92 -6.68
CA THR A 127 -28.19 -6.98 -7.33
C THR A 127 -29.41 -6.44 -8.08
N SER A 128 -29.68 -5.13 -8.04
CA SER A 128 -30.69 -4.48 -8.90
C SER A 128 -30.37 -4.66 -10.40
N TYR A 129 -29.10 -4.81 -10.77
CA TYR A 129 -28.69 -5.08 -12.16
C TYR A 129 -28.81 -6.55 -12.58
N ARG A 130 -29.23 -7.45 -11.67
CA ARG A 130 -29.25 -8.91 -11.90
C ARG A 130 -29.98 -9.29 -13.18
N GLN A 131 -31.22 -8.84 -13.36
CA GLN A 131 -32.04 -9.21 -14.52
C GLN A 131 -31.39 -8.73 -15.82
N MET A 132 -30.87 -7.50 -15.82
CA MET A 132 -30.14 -6.93 -16.94
C MET A 132 -28.86 -7.72 -17.29
N ILE A 133 -28.13 -8.20 -16.28
CA ILE A 133 -26.96 -9.07 -16.48
C ILE A 133 -27.37 -10.40 -17.12
N LEU A 134 -28.48 -11.00 -16.66
CA LEU A 134 -28.97 -12.28 -17.14
C LEU A 134 -29.48 -12.22 -18.59
N ASP A 135 -30.16 -11.12 -18.96
CA ASP A 135 -30.77 -10.95 -20.28
C ASP A 135 -29.78 -10.46 -21.35
N SER A 136 -28.67 -9.87 -20.93
CA SER A 136 -27.69 -9.31 -21.85
C SER A 136 -26.94 -10.38 -22.65
N ARG A 137 -26.82 -10.13 -23.96
CA ARG A 137 -25.89 -10.81 -24.88
C ARG A 137 -24.83 -9.84 -25.45
N ARG A 138 -24.65 -8.70 -24.79
CA ARG A 138 -23.83 -7.58 -25.29
C ARG A 138 -22.35 -7.94 -25.34
N GLU A 139 -21.69 -7.60 -26.45
CA GLU A 139 -20.24 -7.66 -26.59
C GLU A 139 -19.53 -6.67 -25.64
N GLY A 140 -18.35 -7.01 -25.14
CA GLY A 140 -17.62 -6.20 -24.14
C GLY A 140 -18.00 -6.47 -22.68
N GLY A 141 -18.90 -7.43 -22.43
CA GLY A 141 -19.15 -8.03 -21.12
C GLY A 141 -19.72 -7.07 -20.07
N LEU A 142 -19.47 -7.38 -18.79
CA LEU A 142 -20.04 -6.63 -17.66
C LEU A 142 -19.63 -5.15 -17.70
N LYS A 143 -18.37 -4.84 -18.07
CA LYS A 143 -17.89 -3.46 -18.19
C LYS A 143 -18.73 -2.66 -19.19
N ALA A 144 -18.98 -3.21 -20.38
CA ALA A 144 -19.78 -2.54 -21.40
C ALA A 144 -21.27 -2.45 -21.00
N LEU A 145 -21.78 -3.42 -20.24
CA LEU A 145 -23.14 -3.41 -19.71
C LEU A 145 -23.35 -2.30 -18.67
N LEU A 146 -22.38 -2.09 -17.79
CA LEU A 146 -22.48 -1.12 -16.69
C LEU A 146 -22.10 0.31 -17.11
N LEU A 147 -21.46 0.50 -18.28
CA LEU A 147 -21.03 1.80 -18.78
C LEU A 147 -22.13 2.88 -18.81
N PRO A 148 -23.39 2.59 -19.21
CA PRO A 148 -24.47 3.58 -19.19
C PRO A 148 -24.88 4.04 -17.78
N PHE A 149 -24.47 3.34 -16.72
CA PHE A 149 -24.81 3.62 -15.33
C PHE A 149 -23.74 4.46 -14.63
N GLY A 150 -23.10 5.37 -15.37
CA GLY A 150 -22.08 6.27 -14.82
C GLY A 150 -22.59 7.13 -13.66
N GLU A 151 -23.82 7.63 -13.76
CA GLU A 151 -24.48 8.42 -12.70
C GLU A 151 -24.80 7.59 -11.45
N ASP A 152 -24.98 6.27 -11.61
CA ASP A 152 -25.24 5.32 -10.52
C ASP A 152 -23.97 4.60 -10.05
N SER A 153 -22.82 5.03 -10.58
CA SER A 153 -21.50 4.56 -10.19
C SER A 153 -20.80 5.62 -9.33
N MET A 154 -20.03 5.15 -8.35
CA MET A 154 -19.03 5.98 -7.67
C MET A 154 -17.66 5.33 -7.72
N GLU A 155 -16.66 6.19 -7.66
CA GLU A 155 -15.25 5.85 -7.60
C GLU A 155 -14.71 6.26 -6.23
N ILE A 156 -13.96 5.38 -5.59
CA ILE A 156 -13.30 5.68 -4.31
C ILE A 156 -11.81 5.37 -4.42
N GLU A 157 -10.97 6.39 -4.21
CA GLU A 157 -9.52 6.22 -4.16
C GLU A 157 -9.14 5.37 -2.94
N VAL A 158 -8.37 4.30 -3.19
CA VAL A 158 -7.87 3.39 -2.16
C VAL A 158 -6.35 3.29 -2.28
N PRO A 159 -5.59 3.31 -1.16
CA PRO A 159 -4.13 3.17 -1.19
C PRO A 159 -3.71 1.70 -1.35
N ASP A 160 -4.22 1.05 -2.40
CA ASP A 160 -4.02 -0.36 -2.69
C ASP A 160 -3.72 -0.57 -4.18
N GLU A 161 -2.43 -0.58 -4.53
CA GLU A 161 -1.99 -0.82 -5.89
C GLU A 161 -2.45 -2.19 -6.40
N HIS A 162 -2.60 -3.17 -5.51
CA HIS A 162 -3.03 -4.52 -5.88
C HIS A 162 -4.45 -4.58 -6.46
N CYS A 163 -5.27 -3.55 -6.26
CA CYS A 163 -6.59 -3.48 -6.90
C CYS A 163 -6.52 -3.31 -8.43
N ILE A 164 -5.35 -2.96 -8.99
CA ILE A 164 -5.16 -2.77 -10.44
C ILE A 164 -4.12 -3.71 -11.06
N LEU A 165 -3.66 -4.71 -10.29
CA LEU A 165 -2.63 -5.66 -10.74
C LEU A 165 -3.21 -7.06 -10.91
N ASP A 166 -3.00 -7.63 -12.09
CA ASP A 166 -3.30 -9.02 -12.41
C ASP A 166 -2.01 -9.86 -12.54
N MET A 167 -2.16 -11.15 -12.83
CA MET A 167 -1.06 -12.05 -13.18
C MET A 167 -1.19 -12.59 -14.61
N ASP A 168 -1.41 -11.72 -15.60
CA ASP A 168 -1.48 -12.10 -17.01
C ASP A 168 -0.13 -12.55 -17.59
N ARG A 169 0.93 -11.80 -17.27
CA ARG A 169 2.29 -12.03 -17.82
C ARG A 169 3.25 -12.55 -16.74
N PRO A 170 4.31 -13.27 -17.13
CA PRO A 170 5.32 -13.76 -16.18
C PRO A 170 5.91 -12.65 -15.30
N GLN A 171 6.10 -11.45 -15.86
CA GLN A 171 6.61 -10.29 -15.13
C GLN A 171 5.62 -9.80 -14.07
N ASP A 172 4.32 -9.80 -14.39
CA ASP A 172 3.26 -9.37 -13.45
C ASP A 172 3.17 -10.35 -12.26
N TYR A 173 3.26 -11.65 -12.53
CA TYR A 173 3.32 -12.66 -11.48
C TYR A 173 4.59 -12.55 -10.63
N ALA A 174 5.76 -12.32 -11.23
CA ALA A 174 7.00 -12.09 -10.50
C ALA A 174 6.90 -10.85 -9.60
N TYR A 175 6.27 -9.78 -10.09
CA TYR A 175 6.01 -8.58 -9.31
C TYR A 175 5.05 -8.86 -8.14
N LEU A 176 3.92 -9.54 -8.38
CA LEU A 176 3.00 -9.93 -7.32
C LEU A 176 3.67 -10.83 -6.27
N ARG A 177 4.56 -11.74 -6.68
CA ARG A 177 5.35 -12.54 -5.74
C ARG A 177 6.22 -11.67 -4.82
N HIS A 178 6.93 -10.69 -5.38
CA HIS A 178 7.70 -9.72 -4.58
C HIS A 178 6.80 -8.92 -3.63
N ARG A 179 5.65 -8.46 -4.14
CA ARG A 179 4.66 -7.72 -3.34
C ARG A 179 4.04 -8.59 -2.24
N TRP A 180 3.88 -9.89 -2.46
CA TRP A 180 3.41 -10.82 -1.45
C TRP A 180 4.37 -10.93 -0.25
N ASP A 181 5.67 -11.09 -0.50
CA ASP A 181 6.69 -11.12 0.56
C ASP A 181 6.73 -9.79 1.34
N ARG A 182 6.19 -8.73 0.73
CA ARG A 182 6.12 -7.36 1.25
C ARG A 182 4.68 -6.87 1.47
N TYR A 183 3.71 -7.77 1.68
CA TYR A 183 2.28 -7.41 1.67
C TYR A 183 1.89 -6.32 2.68
N ALA A 184 2.49 -6.37 3.87
CA ALA A 184 2.32 -5.39 4.95
C ALA A 184 3.22 -4.14 4.83
N MET A 185 3.84 -3.94 3.66
CA MET A 185 4.67 -2.79 3.33
C MET A 185 4.02 -2.06 2.14
N PRO A 186 3.78 -0.74 2.22
CA PRO A 186 3.31 0.00 1.06
C PRO A 186 4.40 0.05 -0.03
N SER A 187 4.01 -0.01 -1.29
CA SER A 187 4.90 0.29 -2.43
C SER A 187 5.19 1.80 -2.46
N TYR A 188 6.21 2.23 -3.21
CA TYR A 188 6.46 3.66 -3.43
C TYR A 188 5.21 4.37 -3.99
N ARG A 189 4.49 3.73 -4.92
CA ARG A 189 3.26 4.29 -5.50
C ARG A 189 2.12 4.37 -4.50
N GLU A 190 2.05 3.43 -3.56
CA GLU A 190 1.08 3.46 -2.45
C GLU A 190 1.44 4.55 -1.45
N CYS A 191 2.72 4.76 -1.12
CA CYS A 191 3.16 5.87 -0.28
C CYS A 191 2.81 7.23 -0.89
N GLU A 192 3.09 7.44 -2.18
CA GLU A 192 2.71 8.67 -2.88
C GLU A 192 1.19 8.86 -2.93
N HIS A 193 0.43 7.77 -3.13
CA HIS A 193 -1.03 7.80 -3.12
C HIS A 193 -1.57 8.21 -1.74
N LEU A 194 -1.02 7.62 -0.68
CA LEU A 194 -1.35 7.96 0.70
C LEU A 194 -1.11 9.45 0.98
N LEU A 195 0.04 9.99 0.56
CA LEU A 195 0.34 11.42 0.71
C LEU A 195 -0.67 12.29 -0.02
N ALA A 196 -0.99 11.97 -1.28
CA ALA A 196 -1.82 12.81 -2.13
C ALA A 196 -3.33 12.72 -1.82
N HIS A 197 -3.85 11.51 -1.62
CA HIS A 197 -5.28 11.23 -1.60
C HIS A 197 -5.83 10.88 -0.21
N HIS A 198 -5.07 10.11 0.58
CA HIS A 198 -5.56 9.66 1.88
C HIS A 198 -5.33 10.71 2.98
N PHE A 199 -4.10 11.20 3.09
CA PHE A 199 -3.69 12.18 4.09
C PHE A 199 -3.81 13.63 3.61
N ALA A 200 -3.96 13.84 2.29
CA ALA A 200 -4.06 15.15 1.64
C ALA A 200 -2.92 16.11 2.06
N VAL A 201 -1.69 15.60 2.04
CA VAL A 201 -0.48 16.32 2.46
C VAL A 201 -0.20 17.45 1.47
N SER A 202 0.13 18.64 1.99
CA SER A 202 0.44 19.80 1.15
C SER A 202 1.72 19.59 0.33
N ALA A 203 1.80 20.21 -0.85
CA ALA A 203 2.95 20.05 -1.75
C ALA A 203 4.32 20.30 -1.07
N PRO A 204 4.52 21.35 -0.25
CA PRO A 204 5.81 21.56 0.41
C PRO A 204 6.18 20.46 1.41
N VAL A 205 5.19 19.87 2.09
CA VAL A 205 5.43 18.76 3.04
C VAL A 205 5.69 17.47 2.27
N ALA A 206 4.98 17.22 1.18
CA ALA A 206 5.23 16.07 0.31
C ALA A 206 6.63 16.13 -0.33
N GLU A 207 7.08 17.30 -0.78
CA GLU A 207 8.45 17.51 -1.28
C GLU A 207 9.50 17.23 -0.22
N HIS A 208 9.26 17.67 1.02
CA HIS A 208 10.11 17.34 2.16
C HIS A 208 10.18 15.82 2.40
N CYS A 209 9.03 15.15 2.48
CA CYS A 209 8.94 13.70 2.64
C CYS A 209 9.72 12.93 1.56
N ARG A 210 9.59 13.33 0.29
CA ARG A 210 10.33 12.70 -0.83
C ARG A 210 11.84 12.86 -0.68
N MET A 211 12.30 14.02 -0.24
CA MET A 211 13.74 14.24 0.00
C MET A 211 14.24 13.43 1.20
N VAL A 212 13.47 13.35 2.30
CA VAL A 212 13.78 12.50 3.46
C VAL A 212 13.86 11.03 3.06
N ALA A 213 12.88 10.55 2.28
CA ALA A 213 12.88 9.19 1.75
C ALA A 213 14.10 8.88 0.89
N ARG A 214 14.52 9.85 0.06
CA ARG A 214 15.73 9.71 -0.77
C ARG A 214 16.98 9.60 0.10
N VAL A 215 17.15 10.46 1.10
CA VAL A 215 18.28 10.40 2.04
C VAL A 215 18.27 9.07 2.78
N ALA A 216 17.13 8.64 3.33
CA ALA A 216 16.99 7.38 4.05
C ALA A 216 17.32 6.17 3.17
N LEU A 217 16.85 6.15 1.91
CA LEU A 217 17.16 5.10 0.95
C LEU A 217 18.65 5.07 0.59
N THR A 218 19.27 6.22 0.35
CA THR A 218 20.71 6.31 0.07
C THR A 218 21.52 5.77 1.23
N LEU A 219 21.19 6.16 2.47
CA LEU A 219 21.83 5.63 3.67
C LEU A 219 21.62 4.11 3.78
N ALA A 220 20.41 3.61 3.57
CA ALA A 220 20.12 2.17 3.59
C ALA A 220 20.97 1.40 2.57
N VAL A 221 21.08 1.89 1.34
CA VAL A 221 21.90 1.26 0.29
C VAL A 221 23.38 1.25 0.67
N ARG A 222 23.90 2.35 1.23
CA ARG A 222 25.31 2.48 1.58
C ARG A 222 25.67 1.67 2.81
N LEU A 223 24.80 1.64 3.82
CA LEU A 223 24.95 0.79 5.02
C LEU A 223 24.88 -0.70 4.64
N ASN A 224 23.99 -1.09 3.72
CA ASN A 224 23.95 -2.44 3.16
C ASN A 224 25.27 -2.84 2.49
N ARG A 225 25.87 -1.95 1.69
CA ARG A 225 27.19 -2.18 1.07
C ARG A 225 28.32 -2.28 2.11
N ALA A 226 28.18 -1.58 3.24
CA ALA A 226 29.08 -1.74 4.38
C ALA A 226 28.82 -3.03 5.18
N GLY A 227 27.82 -3.84 4.82
CA GLY A 227 27.48 -5.09 5.50
C GLY A 227 26.60 -4.90 6.74
N LEU A 228 25.87 -3.79 6.84
CA LEU A 228 24.81 -3.58 7.83
C LEU A 228 23.45 -3.72 7.12
N PRO A 229 22.76 -4.88 7.26
CA PRO A 229 21.48 -5.11 6.60
C PRO A 229 20.43 -4.07 7.00
N MET A 230 19.91 -3.37 6.01
CA MET A 230 18.88 -2.35 6.13
C MET A 230 17.78 -2.61 5.10
N ASP A 231 16.54 -2.62 5.56
CA ASP A 231 15.40 -2.78 4.67
C ASP A 231 15.13 -1.48 3.89
N ARG A 232 15.52 -1.48 2.61
CA ARG A 232 15.46 -0.32 1.72
C ARG A 232 14.04 0.20 1.51
N GLU A 233 13.10 -0.70 1.25
CA GLU A 233 11.69 -0.33 1.01
C GLU A 233 11.06 0.19 2.29
N GLN A 234 11.39 -0.40 3.44
CA GLN A 234 10.91 0.08 4.73
C GLN A 234 11.38 1.50 5.04
N LEU A 235 12.68 1.79 4.87
CA LEU A 235 13.23 3.12 5.14
C LEU A 235 12.73 4.16 4.13
N GLN A 236 12.55 3.79 2.86
CA GLN A 236 11.97 4.67 1.85
C GLN A 236 10.51 5.01 2.19
N ALA A 237 9.69 4.00 2.50
CA ALA A 237 8.29 4.19 2.87
C ALA A 237 8.14 5.01 4.17
N ALA A 238 8.96 4.73 5.18
CA ALA A 238 8.96 5.50 6.42
C ALA A 238 9.39 6.96 6.17
N GLY A 239 10.39 7.20 5.33
CA GLY A 239 10.78 8.55 4.93
C GLY A 239 9.67 9.30 4.19
N LEU A 240 8.90 8.63 3.32
CA LEU A 240 7.76 9.25 2.63
C LEU A 240 6.62 9.59 3.61
N LEU A 241 6.36 8.72 4.59
CA LEU A 241 5.15 8.79 5.39
C LEU A 241 5.35 9.40 6.79
N HIS A 242 6.58 9.72 7.21
CA HIS A 242 6.86 10.19 8.58
C HIS A 242 6.04 11.44 8.99
N ASP A 243 5.82 12.34 8.04
CA ASP A 243 5.13 13.62 8.25
C ASP A 243 3.73 13.65 7.62
N CYS A 244 3.14 12.48 7.30
CA CYS A 244 1.86 12.42 6.59
C CYS A 244 0.68 13.04 7.36
N CYS A 245 0.82 13.23 8.67
CA CYS A 245 -0.19 13.84 9.53
C CYS A 245 0.26 15.18 10.14
N ARG A 246 1.25 15.86 9.54
CA ARG A 246 1.91 17.07 10.09
C ARG A 246 0.96 18.20 10.52
N GLN A 247 -0.27 18.23 10.01
CA GLN A 247 -1.31 19.20 10.39
C GLN A 247 -1.90 18.97 11.80
N TYR A 248 -1.70 17.81 12.41
CA TYR A 248 -2.23 17.48 13.73
C TYR A 248 -1.17 17.65 14.83
N PRO A 249 -1.57 18.02 16.06
CA PRO A 249 -0.72 17.82 17.23
C PRO A 249 -0.32 16.34 17.36
N ASP A 250 0.87 16.07 17.88
CA ASP A 250 1.41 14.71 18.02
C ASP A 250 1.34 13.89 16.72
N HIS A 251 1.65 14.53 15.59
CA HIS A 251 1.45 13.97 14.25
C HIS A 251 2.10 12.60 14.06
N ALA A 252 3.23 12.32 14.72
CA ALA A 252 3.88 11.01 14.67
C ALA A 252 2.96 9.88 15.16
N ILE A 253 2.21 10.11 16.25
CA ILE A 253 1.29 9.12 16.83
C ILE A 253 0.02 9.00 15.98
N VAL A 254 -0.50 10.13 15.47
CA VAL A 254 -1.65 10.12 14.56
C VAL A 254 -1.33 9.36 13.28
N ALA A 255 -0.18 9.63 12.67
CA ALA A 255 0.32 8.92 11.49
C ALA A 255 0.50 7.43 11.77
N ALA A 256 1.13 7.05 12.89
CA ALA A 256 1.32 5.65 13.25
C ALA A 256 0.00 4.89 13.39
N ARG A 257 -1.01 5.48 14.05
CA ARG A 257 -2.34 4.87 14.19
C ARG A 257 -3.01 4.66 12.83
N ALA A 258 -3.02 5.70 11.99
CA ALA A 258 -3.62 5.59 10.66
C ALA A 258 -2.92 4.52 9.80
N LEU A 259 -1.58 4.47 9.82
CA LEU A 259 -0.82 3.46 9.09
C LEU A 259 -1.04 2.04 9.63
N GLN A 260 -1.27 1.89 10.94
CA GLN A 260 -1.65 0.61 11.54
C GLN A 260 -3.01 0.13 11.01
N GLU A 261 -4.01 1.01 10.97
CA GLU A 261 -5.37 0.71 10.47
C GLU A 261 -5.35 0.36 8.98
N LEU A 262 -4.50 1.03 8.20
CA LEU A 262 -4.24 0.74 6.79
C LEU A 262 -3.51 -0.58 6.54
N GLY A 263 -3.02 -1.26 7.59
CA GLY A 263 -2.34 -2.55 7.48
C GLY A 263 -0.81 -2.44 7.27
N PHE A 264 -0.19 -1.32 7.66
CA PHE A 264 1.24 -1.06 7.55
C PHE A 264 1.96 -0.93 8.91
N PRO A 265 1.87 -1.95 9.80
CA PRO A 265 2.35 -1.87 11.18
C PRO A 265 3.86 -1.58 11.30
N LYS A 266 4.66 -2.14 10.40
CA LYS A 266 6.12 -1.93 10.39
C LYS A 266 6.53 -0.50 10.03
N ILE A 267 5.69 0.22 9.28
CA ILE A 267 5.90 1.64 8.99
C ILE A 267 5.37 2.48 10.14
N ALA A 268 4.21 2.12 10.69
CA ALA A 268 3.66 2.78 11.88
C ALA A 268 4.68 2.82 13.04
N GLU A 269 5.37 1.70 13.31
CA GLU A 269 6.40 1.61 14.35
C GLU A 269 7.55 2.62 14.14
N LEU A 270 8.09 2.71 12.92
CA LEU A 270 9.15 3.67 12.60
C LEU A 270 8.67 5.11 12.71
N VAL A 271 7.50 5.41 12.13
CA VAL A 271 6.93 6.76 12.10
C VAL A 271 6.58 7.24 13.51
N ALA A 272 6.13 6.38 14.42
CA ALA A 272 5.73 6.74 15.78
C ALA A 272 6.84 7.45 16.59
N THR A 273 8.10 7.20 16.25
CA THR A 273 9.26 7.68 17.03
C THR A 273 10.12 8.69 16.27
N HIS A 274 9.81 9.04 15.02
CA HIS A 274 10.71 9.83 14.18
C HIS A 274 11.05 11.25 14.74
N MET A 275 10.21 11.80 15.62
CA MET A 275 10.45 13.08 16.29
C MET A 275 11.29 12.97 17.57
N GLU A 276 11.10 11.89 18.33
CA GLU A 276 11.71 11.63 19.62
C GLU A 276 12.11 10.16 19.68
N ILE A 277 13.42 9.92 19.70
CA ILE A 277 13.99 8.58 19.80
C ILE A 277 14.91 8.50 21.02
N VAL A 278 15.04 7.30 21.53
CA VAL A 278 16.13 6.92 22.42
C VAL A 278 17.16 6.19 21.56
N PRO A 279 18.34 6.80 21.27
CA PRO A 279 19.37 6.15 20.48
C PRO A 279 19.79 4.82 21.11
N SER A 280 20.06 3.83 20.26
CA SER A 280 20.54 2.53 20.70
C SER A 280 21.92 2.67 21.37
N ALA A 281 22.24 1.80 22.32
CA ALA A 281 23.61 1.69 22.84
C ALA A 281 24.59 1.08 21.81
N SER A 282 24.07 0.45 20.76
CA SER A 282 24.87 -0.09 19.65
C SER A 282 25.68 0.99 18.95
N SER A 283 26.89 0.64 18.51
CA SER A 283 27.70 1.47 17.61
C SER A 283 27.10 1.57 16.22
N ASP A 284 26.34 0.58 15.79
CA ASP A 284 25.64 0.59 14.51
C ASP A 284 24.31 1.34 14.62
N PRO A 285 23.95 2.16 13.61
CA PRO A 285 22.66 2.82 13.58
C PRO A 285 21.54 1.81 13.32
N SER A 286 20.42 1.99 14.00
CA SER A 286 19.15 1.28 13.76
C SER A 286 18.31 1.97 12.66
N PRO A 287 17.27 1.30 12.11
CA PRO A 287 16.35 1.93 11.15
C PRO A 287 15.67 3.20 11.69
N HIS A 288 15.30 3.21 12.98
CA HIS A 288 14.72 4.40 13.64
C HIS A 288 15.70 5.58 13.66
N GLU A 289 16.97 5.30 13.95
CA GLU A 289 18.03 6.31 13.97
C GLU A 289 18.33 6.83 12.56
N VAL A 290 18.33 5.96 11.53
CA VAL A 290 18.49 6.39 10.13
C VAL A 290 17.35 7.30 9.68
N LEU A 291 16.09 6.94 9.97
CA LEU A 291 14.94 7.79 9.66
C LEU A 291 15.02 9.14 10.39
N TYR A 292 15.32 9.10 11.69
CA TYR A 292 15.47 10.31 12.50
C TYR A 292 16.51 11.26 11.92
N LEU A 293 17.69 10.73 11.59
CA LEU A 293 18.78 11.51 11.02
C LEU A 293 18.41 12.07 9.64
N ALA A 294 17.78 11.26 8.78
CA ALA A 294 17.37 11.68 7.45
C ALA A 294 16.46 12.92 7.48
N ASP A 295 15.46 12.98 8.38
CA ASP A 295 14.64 14.20 8.55
C ASP A 295 15.47 15.42 9.02
N LYS A 296 16.44 15.22 9.91
CA LYS A 296 17.26 16.35 10.40
C LYS A 296 18.27 16.86 9.36
N LEU A 297 18.60 16.06 8.35
CA LEU A 297 19.45 16.46 7.23
C LEU A 297 18.68 17.14 6.09
N VAL A 298 17.36 17.34 6.21
CA VAL A 298 16.53 17.88 5.13
C VAL A 298 15.71 19.09 5.61
N ALA A 299 15.71 20.19 4.85
CA ALA A 299 14.83 21.33 5.06
C ALA A 299 14.10 21.72 3.77
N GLY A 300 12.75 21.64 3.79
CA GLY A 300 11.99 21.69 2.54
C GLY A 300 12.45 20.56 1.61
N PRO A 301 12.74 20.84 0.33
CA PRO A 301 13.27 19.87 -0.62
C PRO A 301 14.82 19.79 -0.63
N HIS A 302 15.52 20.46 0.29
CA HIS A 302 16.97 20.62 0.24
C HIS A 302 17.70 19.85 1.35
N LEU A 303 18.89 19.34 1.03
CA LEU A 303 19.83 18.83 2.02
C LEU A 303 20.43 20.00 2.80
N VAL A 304 20.57 19.85 4.11
CA VAL A 304 21.16 20.85 5.01
C VAL A 304 22.07 20.18 6.02
N SER A 305 23.05 20.93 6.54
CA SER A 305 23.85 20.45 7.68
C SER A 305 22.99 20.43 8.95
N LEU A 306 23.39 19.61 9.94
CA LEU A 306 22.74 19.64 11.25
C LEU A 306 22.86 21.03 11.89
N ASP A 307 24.02 21.66 11.79
CA ASP A 307 24.22 23.00 12.36
C ASP A 307 23.27 24.03 11.76
N ASP A 308 23.10 24.05 10.44
CA ASP A 308 22.15 24.95 9.76
C ASP A 308 20.70 24.64 10.15
N ARG A 309 20.31 23.35 10.13
CA ARG A 309 18.95 22.90 10.50
C ARG A 309 18.56 23.35 11.90
N PHE A 310 19.49 23.24 12.85
CA PHE A 310 19.24 23.54 14.25
C PHE A 310 19.49 25.02 14.60
N ALA A 311 20.38 25.73 13.90
CA ALA A 311 20.55 27.18 14.04
C ALA A 311 19.26 27.95 13.76
N ALA A 312 18.55 27.62 12.68
CA ALA A 312 17.25 28.22 12.36
C ALA A 312 16.21 28.02 13.48
N LYS A 313 16.23 26.85 14.15
CA LYS A 313 15.33 26.56 15.27
C LYS A 313 15.73 27.31 16.55
N ARG A 314 17.04 27.42 16.85
CA ARG A 314 17.54 28.18 18.01
C ARG A 314 17.13 29.64 17.93
N ILE A 315 17.26 30.26 16.75
CA ILE A 315 16.80 31.65 16.52
C ILE A 315 15.29 31.77 16.76
N ARG A 316 14.50 30.83 16.23
CA ARG A 316 13.03 30.85 16.36
C ARG A 316 12.54 30.69 17.81
N PHE A 317 13.27 29.96 18.65
CA PHE A 317 12.87 29.63 20.02
C PHE A 317 13.78 30.26 21.09
N ALA A 318 14.50 31.34 20.75
CA ALA A 318 15.49 31.96 21.63
C ALA A 318 14.92 32.32 23.02
N ASP A 319 13.68 32.80 23.07
CA ASP A 319 13.02 33.23 24.32
C ASP A 319 12.27 32.11 25.04
N GLN A 320 12.36 30.85 24.57
CA GLN A 320 11.62 29.71 25.11
C GLN A 320 12.59 28.64 25.64
N ALA A 321 13.00 28.77 26.90
CA ALA A 321 14.03 27.92 27.51
C ALA A 321 13.77 26.40 27.37
N SER A 322 12.53 25.95 27.57
CA SER A 322 12.17 24.53 27.42
C SER A 322 12.23 24.04 25.97
N ALA A 323 11.81 24.88 25.01
CA ALA A 323 11.89 24.58 23.59
C ALA A 323 13.35 24.56 23.12
N LEU A 324 14.17 25.50 23.60
CA LEU A 324 15.61 25.56 23.29
C LEU A 324 16.33 24.31 23.80
N ALA A 325 16.09 23.88 25.05
CA ALA A 325 16.64 22.64 25.60
C ALA A 325 16.23 21.40 24.77
N ALA A 326 15.01 21.39 24.23
CA ALA A 326 14.57 20.32 23.33
C ALA A 326 15.28 20.36 21.96
N VAL A 327 15.55 21.56 21.42
CA VAL A 327 16.33 21.74 20.18
C VAL A 327 17.76 21.22 20.38
N GLU A 328 18.43 21.60 21.46
CA GLU A 328 19.78 21.16 21.80
C GLU A 328 19.87 19.64 22.02
N ARG A 329 18.93 19.07 22.78
CA ARG A 329 18.84 17.62 22.99
C ARG A 329 18.74 16.86 21.66
N ARG A 330 17.86 17.32 20.76
CA ARG A 330 17.66 16.72 19.44
C ARG A 330 18.89 16.87 18.54
N GLN A 331 19.58 18.00 18.60
CA GLN A 331 20.84 18.18 17.88
C GLN A 331 21.91 17.20 18.37
N GLY A 332 22.07 17.05 19.69
CA GLY A 332 23.01 16.08 20.26
C GLY A 332 22.65 14.62 19.96
N ILE A 333 21.36 14.27 19.84
CA ILE A 333 20.93 12.96 19.34
C ILE A 333 21.32 12.79 17.88
N ALA A 334 20.99 13.76 17.02
CA ALA A 334 21.30 13.70 15.59
C ALA A 334 22.81 13.57 15.34
N GLN A 335 23.64 14.32 16.08
CA GLN A 335 25.10 14.29 15.96
C GLN A 335 25.66 12.91 16.29
N ARG A 336 25.22 12.28 17.40
CA ARG A 336 25.65 10.93 17.76
C ARG A 336 25.28 9.90 16.70
N ILE A 337 24.09 10.01 16.10
CA ILE A 337 23.65 9.09 15.05
C ILE A 337 24.43 9.31 13.76
N LEU A 338 24.72 10.56 13.42
CA LEU A 338 25.60 10.91 12.30
C LEU A 338 26.95 10.23 12.47
N GLU A 339 27.56 10.33 13.65
CA GLU A 339 28.84 9.67 13.95
C GLU A 339 28.75 8.14 13.82
N LYS A 340 27.68 7.50 14.29
CA LYS A 340 27.45 6.06 14.07
C LYS A 340 27.44 5.71 12.57
N CYS A 341 26.70 6.48 11.77
CA CYS A 341 26.64 6.28 10.32
C CYS A 341 28.00 6.45 9.66
N GLU A 342 28.72 7.54 9.96
CA GLU A 342 30.03 7.82 9.38
C GLU A 342 31.08 6.79 9.79
N ASN A 343 31.10 6.37 11.06
CA ASN A 343 31.98 5.31 11.54
C ASN A 343 31.70 3.98 10.81
N ARG A 344 30.43 3.65 10.59
CA ARG A 344 30.05 2.42 9.89
C ARG A 344 30.42 2.46 8.41
N LEU A 345 30.28 3.63 7.78
CA LEU A 345 30.55 3.85 6.36
C LEU A 345 32.02 4.16 6.07
N ARG A 346 32.80 4.56 7.09
CA ARG A 346 34.18 5.08 6.99
C ARG A 346 34.30 6.25 6.02
N GLN A 347 33.26 7.07 5.93
CA GLN A 347 33.12 8.20 5.02
C GLN A 347 32.24 9.27 5.67
N SER A 348 32.46 10.54 5.33
CA SER A 348 31.57 11.62 5.77
C SER A 348 30.18 11.47 5.13
N LEU A 349 29.13 11.89 5.83
CA LEU A 349 27.78 11.87 5.24
C LEU A 349 27.63 12.89 4.11
N ALA A 350 28.42 13.96 4.10
CA ALA A 350 28.48 14.90 2.98
C ALA A 350 28.89 14.19 1.67
N ASP A 351 29.89 13.31 1.73
CA ASP A 351 30.34 12.52 0.57
C ASP A 351 29.34 11.41 0.21
N VAL A 352 28.75 10.78 1.23
CA VAL A 352 27.76 9.69 1.04
C VAL A 352 26.49 10.20 0.37
N LEU A 353 26.08 11.42 0.69
CA LEU A 353 24.86 12.10 0.21
C LEU A 353 25.16 13.15 -0.87
N ALA A 354 26.32 13.08 -1.53
CA ALA A 354 26.64 13.94 -2.66
C ALA A 354 25.54 13.88 -3.75
N PRO A 355 25.29 14.96 -4.52
CA PRO A 355 24.19 15.03 -5.48
C PRO A 355 24.09 13.81 -6.39
N ASP A 356 25.20 13.34 -6.96
CA ASP A 356 25.23 12.16 -7.84
C ASP A 356 24.69 10.89 -7.17
N ALA A 357 24.97 10.71 -5.86
CA ALA A 357 24.50 9.56 -5.10
C ALA A 357 22.98 9.63 -4.82
N LEU A 358 22.44 10.83 -4.63
CA LEU A 358 21.01 11.06 -4.47
C LEU A 358 20.27 10.91 -5.82
N GLU A 359 20.88 11.36 -6.91
CA GLU A 359 20.33 11.31 -8.27
C GLU A 359 20.30 9.88 -8.82
N ALA A 360 21.29 9.05 -8.50
CA ALA A 360 21.35 7.64 -8.91
C ALA A 360 20.18 6.77 -8.41
N LEU A 361 19.40 7.29 -7.46
CA LEU A 361 18.23 6.62 -6.88
C LEU A 361 16.92 7.32 -7.25
N LYS A 362 16.90 8.18 -8.28
CA LYS A 362 15.68 8.65 -8.93
C LYS A 362 15.11 7.55 -9.85
N GLY A 363 14.22 6.73 -9.30
CA GLY A 363 13.50 5.68 -10.01
C GLY A 363 12.74 4.83 -9.01
#